data_AF-A0A7X9EZP1-F1
#
_entry.id   AF-A0A7X9EZP1-F1
#
_cell.length_a   1.000
_cell.length_b   1.000
_cell.length_c   1.000
_cell.angle_alpha   90.00
_cell.angle_beta   90.00
_cell.angle_gamma   90.00
#
_symmetry.space_group_name_H-M   'P 1'
#
loop_
_entity.id
_entity.type
_entity.pdbx_description
1 polymer ?
#
loop_
_entity_poly.entity_id
_entity_poly.type
_entity_poly.pdbx_seq_one_letter_code
_entity_poly.pdbx_strand_id
1 'polypeptide(L)'
;MRVRLEENRNDLLAYVAELYYDLNWNQEDIAREIGVTRSMVSRMLTEAREKRFVEITVHRPLSFDIALMEQFKKRFEVEDVQIVHQSILTDLRLRDRVGWAAAAQIEKLLVPHSVLGVVWGTTVSSFVNRLAKSNLKHFEVDVVQLVGAIASRDYTYSGMELTRSAALALGGHPYYLNSPFYLENAEMVENLLKNKSVAETFQMMEKCRYAIVGVGSLAPELASFYLSGDISSEELEIIRQTGAIGSVCGLHFDIQGKQVAKFCSERTVTIQKEQLDRIPIRMGMACGLGKAEPILGALRGKFLTHLVTDSITASQVLKLDDA
;
A
#
# COMPACT_ATOMS: atom_id res chain seq x y z
N MET A 1 -4.34 10.22 48.91
CA MET A 1 -3.82 11.25 47.99
C MET A 1 -4.98 11.68 47.10
N ARG A 2 -5.85 12.59 47.59
CA ARG A 2 -7.03 13.08 46.84
C ARG A 2 -6.52 13.98 45.72
N VAL A 3 -6.48 13.47 44.49
CA VAL A 3 -6.09 14.27 43.33
C VAL A 3 -7.10 15.41 43.20
N ARG A 4 -6.61 16.65 43.28
CA ARG A 4 -7.34 17.86 42.88
C ARG A 4 -7.64 17.74 41.38
N LEU A 5 -8.79 17.15 41.04
CA LEU A 5 -9.34 17.02 39.69
C LEU A 5 -10.28 18.20 39.32
N GLU A 6 -10.16 19.32 40.04
CA GLU A 6 -10.76 20.61 39.67
C GLU A 6 -9.60 21.41 39.05
N GLU A 7 -9.48 21.57 37.73
CA GLU A 7 -10.30 22.51 36.94
C GLU A 7 -10.47 22.12 35.44
N ASN A 8 -9.99 20.97 34.97
CA ASN A 8 -10.09 20.63 33.55
C ASN A 8 -10.91 19.35 33.32
N ARG A 9 -12.10 19.51 32.74
CA ARG A 9 -12.98 18.40 32.34
C ARG A 9 -12.24 17.35 31.52
N ASN A 10 -11.30 17.78 30.67
CA ASN A 10 -10.55 16.87 29.81
C ASN A 10 -9.60 15.95 30.62
N ASP A 11 -8.95 16.48 31.65
CA ASP A 11 -8.05 15.70 32.51
C ASP A 11 -8.83 14.65 33.31
N LEU A 12 -10.04 15.01 33.78
CA LEU A 12 -10.94 14.04 34.43
C LEU A 12 -11.38 12.92 33.47
N LEU A 13 -11.68 13.25 32.20
CA LEU A 13 -12.07 12.25 31.20
C LEU A 13 -10.91 11.30 30.87
N ALA A 14 -9.70 11.83 30.74
CA ALA A 14 -8.48 11.04 30.52
C ALA A 14 -8.20 10.12 31.73
N TYR A 15 -8.29 10.65 32.95
CA TYR A 15 -8.11 9.87 34.17
C TYR A 15 -9.13 8.73 34.30
N VAL A 16 -10.42 9.01 34.06
CA VAL A 16 -11.47 7.98 34.05
C VAL A 16 -11.21 6.92 32.99
N ALA A 17 -10.70 7.31 31.82
CA ALA A 17 -10.31 6.37 30.78
C ALA A 17 -9.12 5.49 31.18
N GLU A 18 -8.08 6.05 31.79
CA GLU A 18 -6.90 5.30 32.28
C GLU A 18 -7.30 4.26 33.32
N LEU A 19 -8.13 4.63 34.31
CA LEU A 19 -8.65 3.69 35.31
C LEU A 19 -9.39 2.52 34.65
N TYR A 20 -10.18 2.78 33.61
CA TYR A 20 -11.01 1.77 32.97
C TYR A 20 -10.23 0.89 31.97
N TYR A 21 -9.48 1.48 31.05
CA TYR A 21 -8.85 0.76 29.94
C TYR A 21 -7.45 0.24 30.29
N ASP A 22 -6.65 0.99 31.07
CA ASP A 22 -5.28 0.58 31.40
C ASP A 22 -5.24 -0.21 32.70
N LEU A 23 -5.97 0.24 33.72
CA LEU A 23 -5.98 -0.41 35.04
C LEU A 23 -7.10 -1.45 35.21
N ASN A 24 -7.98 -1.61 34.22
CA ASN A 24 -9.09 -2.58 34.22
C ASN A 24 -10.07 -2.43 35.41
N TRP A 25 -10.23 -1.23 35.96
CA TRP A 25 -11.24 -0.99 37.00
C TRP A 25 -12.64 -1.09 36.39
N ASN A 26 -13.58 -1.68 37.14
CA ASN A 26 -14.98 -1.63 36.74
C ASN A 26 -15.56 -0.22 36.99
N GLN A 27 -16.67 0.12 36.32
CA GLN A 27 -17.27 1.44 36.42
C GLN A 27 -17.81 1.76 37.83
N GLU A 28 -18.08 0.77 38.67
CA GLU A 28 -18.58 0.96 40.04
C GLU A 28 -17.44 1.38 40.98
N ASP A 29 -16.26 0.80 40.82
CA ASP A 29 -15.05 1.18 41.55
C ASP A 29 -14.60 2.60 41.18
N ILE A 30 -14.60 2.92 39.88
CA ILE A 30 -14.28 4.27 39.40
C ILE A 30 -15.29 5.29 39.95
N ALA A 31 -16.58 4.96 39.94
CA ALA A 31 -17.63 5.82 40.45
C ALA A 31 -17.44 6.16 41.94
N ARG A 32 -17.07 5.16 42.76
CA ARG A 32 -16.75 5.37 44.18
C ARG A 32 -15.51 6.22 44.39
N GLU A 33 -14.47 6.01 43.59
CA GLU A 33 -13.21 6.76 43.70
C GLU A 33 -13.38 8.25 43.41
N ILE A 34 -14.12 8.59 42.36
CA ILE A 34 -14.27 9.99 41.93
C ILE A 34 -15.56 10.65 42.45
N GLY A 35 -16.34 9.94 43.28
CA GLY A 35 -17.53 10.48 43.95
C GLY A 35 -18.72 10.76 43.03
N VAL A 36 -18.92 9.96 41.98
CA VAL A 36 -20.02 10.12 41.01
C VAL A 36 -20.83 8.83 40.87
N THR A 37 -21.89 8.84 40.05
CA THR A 37 -22.65 7.63 39.77
C THR A 37 -21.99 6.80 38.65
N ARG A 38 -22.24 5.48 38.63
CA ARG A 38 -21.82 4.59 37.53
C ARG A 38 -22.28 5.10 36.16
N SER A 39 -23.48 5.68 36.07
CA SER A 39 -24.00 6.25 34.82
C SER A 39 -23.21 7.48 34.36
N MET A 40 -22.69 8.29 35.29
CA MET A 40 -21.78 9.40 34.96
C MET A 40 -20.43 8.89 34.46
N VAL A 41 -19.87 7.83 35.05
CA VAL A 41 -18.64 7.20 34.53
C VAL A 41 -18.83 6.68 33.11
N SER A 42 -19.93 5.99 32.81
CA SER A 42 -20.24 5.52 31.45
C SER A 42 -20.34 6.67 30.43
N ARG A 43 -20.97 7.80 30.82
CA ARG A 43 -21.02 9.02 30.00
C ARG A 43 -19.63 9.63 29.82
N MET A 44 -18.81 9.68 30.88
CA MET A 44 -17.43 10.16 30.81
C MET A 44 -16.58 9.29 29.87
N LEU A 45 -16.70 7.96 29.91
CA LEU A 45 -15.99 7.08 28.98
C LEU A 45 -16.45 7.28 27.53
N THR A 46 -17.74 7.57 27.32
CA THR A 46 -18.26 7.94 26.00
C THR A 46 -17.70 9.27 25.52
N GLU A 47 -17.75 10.29 26.37
CA GLU A 47 -17.20 11.62 26.08
C GLU A 47 -15.67 11.57 25.86
N ALA A 48 -14.95 10.71 26.59
CA ALA A 48 -13.52 10.49 26.39
C ALA A 48 -13.20 9.89 25.01
N ARG A 49 -14.03 8.97 24.51
CA ARG A 49 -13.92 8.45 23.14
C ARG A 49 -14.26 9.52 22.10
N GLU A 50 -15.35 10.26 22.29
CA GLU A 50 -15.77 11.35 21.39
C GLU A 50 -14.70 12.44 21.27
N LYS A 51 -14.06 12.80 22.39
CA LYS A 51 -12.95 13.77 22.46
C LYS A 51 -11.58 13.19 22.10
N ARG A 52 -11.50 11.91 21.71
CA ARG A 52 -10.25 11.21 21.35
C ARG A 52 -9.19 11.13 22.47
N PHE A 53 -9.60 11.18 23.73
CA PHE A 53 -8.73 10.73 24.83
C PHE A 53 -8.56 9.21 24.83
N VAL A 54 -9.47 8.50 24.15
CA VAL A 54 -9.39 7.06 23.94
C VAL A 54 -9.54 6.76 22.46
N GLU A 55 -8.56 6.07 21.89
CA GLU A 55 -8.64 5.47 20.57
C GLU A 55 -8.64 3.93 20.71
N ILE A 56 -9.72 3.28 20.27
CA ILE A 56 -9.83 1.82 20.32
C ILE A 56 -9.45 1.27 18.95
N THR A 57 -8.35 0.52 18.90
CA THR A 57 -7.95 -0.25 17.71
C THR A 57 -8.21 -1.73 17.94
N VAL A 58 -9.08 -2.33 17.12
CA VAL A 58 -9.34 -3.78 17.15
C VAL A 58 -8.53 -4.46 16.05
N HIS A 59 -7.59 -5.31 16.43
CA HIS A 59 -6.81 -6.14 15.51
C HIS A 59 -7.57 -7.43 15.21
N ARG A 60 -8.15 -7.54 14.01
CA ARG A 60 -8.76 -8.79 13.54
C ARG A 60 -7.71 -9.67 12.86
N PRO A 61 -7.65 -10.98 13.16
CA PRO A 61 -6.80 -11.90 12.42
C PRO A 61 -7.11 -11.86 10.92
N LEU A 62 -6.08 -12.00 10.09
CA LEU A 62 -6.26 -12.20 8.67
C LEU A 62 -6.81 -13.62 8.42
N SER A 63 -7.84 -13.70 7.60
CA SER A 63 -8.38 -14.94 7.07
C SER A 63 -8.10 -14.98 5.58
N PHE A 64 -7.75 -16.16 5.07
CA PHE A 64 -7.34 -16.35 3.68
C PHE A 64 -8.25 -17.38 2.99
N ASP A 65 -8.49 -17.19 1.70
CA ASP A 65 -9.22 -18.13 0.86
C ASP A 65 -8.26 -19.10 0.18
N ILE A 66 -8.02 -20.24 0.84
CA ILE A 66 -7.04 -21.24 0.40
C ILE A 66 -7.43 -21.84 -0.96
N ALA A 67 -8.72 -22.06 -1.20
CA ALA A 67 -9.20 -22.66 -2.44
C ALA A 67 -8.95 -21.75 -3.64
N LEU A 68 -9.18 -20.44 -3.50
CA LEU A 68 -8.84 -19.48 -4.56
C LEU A 68 -7.31 -19.38 -4.74
N MET A 69 -6.53 -19.43 -3.66
CA MET A 69 -5.07 -19.35 -3.75
C MET A 69 -4.50 -20.51 -4.58
N GLU A 70 -4.97 -21.73 -4.34
CA GLU A 70 -4.56 -22.91 -5.12
C GLU A 70 -4.96 -22.81 -6.59
N GLN A 71 -6.15 -22.29 -6.89
CA GLN A 71 -6.60 -22.07 -8.27
C GLN A 71 -5.70 -21.07 -8.99
N PHE A 72 -5.36 -19.96 -8.34
CA PHE A 72 -4.47 -18.95 -8.91
C PHE A 72 -3.08 -19.51 -9.21
N LYS A 73 -2.48 -20.27 -8.29
CA LYS A 73 -1.16 -20.90 -8.51
C LYS A 73 -1.17 -21.91 -9.66
N LYS A 74 -2.28 -22.62 -9.86
CA LYS A 74 -2.43 -23.58 -10.97
C LYS A 74 -2.66 -22.89 -12.30
N ARG A 75 -3.39 -21.78 -12.31
CA ARG A 75 -3.85 -21.12 -13.53
C ARG A 75 -2.87 -20.07 -14.06
N PHE A 76 -2.26 -19.34 -13.15
CA PHE A 76 -1.32 -18.27 -13.43
C PHE A 76 0.03 -18.72 -12.84
N GLU A 77 1.12 -18.60 -13.60
CA GLU A 77 2.48 -18.99 -13.18
C GLU A 77 3.08 -18.06 -12.09
N VAL A 78 2.28 -17.74 -11.07
CA VAL A 78 2.64 -16.94 -9.90
C VAL A 78 3.26 -17.86 -8.85
N GLU A 79 4.37 -17.42 -8.26
CA GLU A 79 5.10 -18.15 -7.24
C GLU A 79 4.31 -18.25 -5.93
N ASP A 80 3.71 -17.14 -5.49
CA ASP A 80 2.82 -17.14 -4.34
C ASP A 80 1.69 -16.11 -4.43
N VAL A 81 0.54 -16.46 -3.87
CA VAL A 81 -0.64 -15.61 -3.89
C VAL A 81 -1.30 -15.65 -2.52
N GLN A 82 -1.67 -14.49 -1.99
CA GLN A 82 -2.37 -14.34 -0.73
C GLN A 82 -3.74 -13.69 -1.01
N ILE A 83 -4.82 -14.45 -0.80
CA ILE A 83 -6.18 -13.98 -1.07
C ILE A 83 -6.87 -13.76 0.25
N VAL A 84 -6.99 -12.50 0.66
CA VAL A 84 -7.64 -12.11 1.90
C VAL A 84 -9.14 -12.31 1.76
N HIS A 85 -9.72 -13.06 2.69
CA HIS A 85 -11.16 -13.28 2.70
C HIS A 85 -11.89 -11.98 3.06
N GLN A 86 -12.75 -11.54 2.14
CA GLN A 86 -13.60 -10.37 2.34
C GLN A 86 -14.98 -10.81 2.84
N SER A 87 -15.38 -10.35 4.03
CA SER A 87 -16.76 -10.53 4.48
C SER A 87 -17.64 -9.40 3.94
N ILE A 88 -18.90 -9.72 3.63
CA ILE A 88 -19.89 -8.82 3.01
C ILE A 88 -20.22 -7.61 3.91
N LEU A 89 -19.96 -7.71 5.21
CA LEU A 89 -20.15 -6.64 6.18
C LEU A 89 -18.97 -5.66 6.11
N THR A 90 -18.98 -4.84 5.06
CA THR A 90 -18.29 -3.54 4.97
C THR A 90 -16.88 -3.53 5.55
N ASP A 91 -15.95 -4.16 4.85
CA ASP A 91 -14.54 -3.95 5.11
C ASP A 91 -14.10 -2.58 4.58
N LEU A 92 -14.47 -1.52 5.32
CA LEU A 92 -13.98 -0.14 5.11
C LEU A 92 -12.43 -0.06 5.12
N ARG A 93 -11.77 -1.16 5.51
CA ARG A 93 -10.31 -1.32 5.61
C ARG A 93 -9.78 -2.46 4.75
N LEU A 94 -10.48 -2.86 3.68
CA LEU A 94 -10.03 -3.92 2.76
C LEU A 94 -8.58 -3.72 2.30
N ARG A 95 -8.26 -2.47 1.90
CA ARG A 95 -6.92 -2.07 1.48
C ARG A 95 -5.87 -2.27 2.57
N ASP A 96 -6.22 -1.94 3.82
CA ASP A 96 -5.34 -2.16 4.96
C ASP A 96 -5.09 -3.64 5.17
N ARG A 97 -6.13 -4.48 5.09
CA ARG A 97 -5.96 -5.93 5.25
C ARG A 97 -5.08 -6.54 4.15
N VAL A 98 -5.23 -6.09 2.91
CA VAL A 98 -4.36 -6.49 1.79
C VAL A 98 -2.92 -6.02 2.03
N GLY A 99 -2.71 -4.76 2.43
CA GLY A 99 -1.39 -4.26 2.80
C GLY A 99 -0.77 -5.02 3.99
N TRP A 100 -1.57 -5.40 4.97
CA TRP A 100 -1.12 -6.19 6.13
C TRP A 100 -0.74 -7.61 5.74
N ALA A 101 -1.51 -8.26 4.87
CA ALA A 101 -1.19 -9.57 4.34
C ALA A 101 0.13 -9.55 3.57
N ALA A 102 0.32 -8.53 2.72
CA ALA A 102 1.58 -8.32 2.01
C ALA A 102 2.77 -8.09 2.96
N ALA A 103 2.58 -7.28 4.01
CA ALA A 103 3.64 -7.02 5.00
C ALA A 103 3.99 -8.28 5.80
N ALA A 104 2.99 -9.09 6.17
CA ALA A 104 3.23 -10.36 6.84
C ALA A 104 3.90 -11.40 5.93
N GLN A 105 3.66 -11.33 4.62
CA GLN A 105 4.32 -12.19 3.63
C GLN A 105 5.76 -11.74 3.40
N ILE A 106 6.01 -10.45 3.19
CA ILE A 106 7.38 -9.95 2.94
C ILE A 106 8.28 -10.24 4.14
N GLU A 107 7.78 -10.07 5.37
CA GLU A 107 8.54 -10.30 6.61
C GLU A 107 9.15 -11.72 6.66
N LYS A 108 8.45 -12.72 6.12
CA LYS A 108 8.93 -14.11 6.04
C LYS A 108 9.97 -14.33 4.94
N LEU A 109 10.02 -13.44 3.96
CA LEU A 109 10.88 -13.53 2.77
C LEU A 109 12.13 -12.65 2.88
N LEU A 110 12.15 -11.71 3.84
CA LEU A 110 13.24 -10.76 4.03
C LEU A 110 14.58 -11.46 4.25
N VAL A 111 15.62 -10.87 3.68
CA VAL A 111 17.02 -11.32 3.77
C VAL A 111 17.83 -10.10 4.21
N PRO A 112 18.76 -10.23 5.16
CA PRO A 112 19.58 -9.11 5.60
C PRO A 112 20.36 -8.45 4.45
N HIS A 113 20.57 -7.12 4.54
CA HIS A 113 21.33 -6.31 3.58
C HIS A 113 20.86 -6.41 2.11
N SER A 114 19.57 -6.67 1.91
CA SER A 114 18.94 -6.70 0.58
C SER A 114 18.35 -5.34 0.21
N VAL A 115 17.80 -5.22 -1.00
CA VAL A 115 17.17 -3.99 -1.50
C VAL A 115 15.69 -4.22 -1.82
N LEU A 116 14.84 -3.34 -1.30
CA LEU A 116 13.39 -3.31 -1.50
C LEU A 116 13.01 -2.12 -2.40
N GLY A 117 12.48 -2.40 -3.58
CA GLY A 117 11.87 -1.39 -4.44
C GLY A 117 10.44 -1.07 -4.00
N VAL A 118 10.08 0.21 -3.91
CA VAL A 118 8.72 0.67 -3.60
C VAL A 118 8.22 1.72 -4.58
N VAL A 119 6.91 1.80 -4.75
CA VAL A 119 6.22 2.83 -5.55
C VAL A 119 5.32 3.67 -4.65
N TRP A 120 4.81 4.79 -5.18
CA TRP A 120 3.69 5.50 -4.56
C TRP A 120 2.40 4.66 -4.65
N GLY A 121 1.40 5.01 -3.84
CA GLY A 121 0.06 4.45 -3.97
C GLY A 121 -0.54 3.98 -2.66
N THR A 122 -1.87 4.01 -2.61
CA THR A 122 -2.60 3.85 -1.37
C THR A 122 -2.50 2.45 -0.76
N THR A 123 -2.45 1.39 -1.58
CA THR A 123 -2.25 0.03 -1.07
C THR A 123 -0.81 -0.20 -0.59
N VAL A 124 0.17 0.42 -1.24
CA VAL A 124 1.57 0.41 -0.78
C VAL A 124 1.71 1.15 0.54
N SER A 125 0.99 2.26 0.72
CA SER A 125 0.91 2.95 2.02
C SER A 125 0.41 2.05 3.14
N SER A 126 -0.67 1.29 2.92
CA SER A 126 -1.16 0.31 3.90
C SER A 126 -0.12 -0.75 4.28
N PHE A 127 0.69 -1.21 3.32
CA PHE A 127 1.81 -2.12 3.55
C PHE A 127 2.92 -1.47 4.39
N VAL A 128 3.38 -0.27 4.00
CA VAL A 128 4.46 0.43 4.71
C VAL A 128 4.03 0.81 6.13
N ASN A 129 2.79 1.25 6.32
CA ASN A 129 2.23 1.54 7.64
C ASN A 129 2.22 0.32 8.56
N ARG A 130 2.10 -0.90 8.01
CA ARG A 130 2.23 -2.14 8.78
C ARG A 130 3.69 -2.48 9.08
N LEU A 131 4.59 -2.32 8.11
CA LEU A 131 6.02 -2.51 8.34
C LEU A 131 6.55 -1.57 9.43
N ALA A 132 6.15 -0.30 9.42
CA ALA A 132 6.56 0.70 10.41
C ALA A 132 6.17 0.33 11.86
N LYS A 133 5.18 -0.54 12.03
CA LYS A 133 4.75 -1.08 13.34
C LYS A 133 5.44 -2.40 13.71
N SER A 134 6.36 -2.87 12.88
CA SER A 134 7.04 -4.16 13.03
C SER A 134 8.49 -3.94 13.48
N ASN A 135 9.05 -4.89 14.23
CA ASN A 135 10.43 -4.78 14.75
C ASN A 135 11.46 -5.42 13.80
N LEU A 136 11.62 -4.83 12.61
CA LEU A 136 12.38 -5.43 11.50
C LEU A 136 13.71 -4.75 11.19
N LYS A 137 14.17 -3.86 12.07
CA LYS A 137 15.41 -3.08 11.86
C LYS A 137 16.67 -3.93 11.73
N HIS A 138 16.66 -5.14 12.28
CA HIS A 138 17.80 -6.05 12.25
C HIS A 138 18.09 -6.64 10.86
N PHE A 139 17.19 -6.46 9.89
CA PHE A 139 17.45 -6.88 8.50
C PHE A 139 18.33 -5.89 7.74
N GLU A 140 18.39 -4.61 8.13
CA GLU A 140 19.19 -3.59 7.44
C GLU A 140 18.95 -3.56 5.91
N VAL A 141 17.67 -3.47 5.52
CA VAL A 141 17.26 -3.49 4.09
C VAL A 141 17.15 -2.07 3.56
N ASP A 142 17.94 -1.77 2.53
CA ASP A 142 17.85 -0.50 1.81
C ASP A 142 16.57 -0.45 0.97
N VAL A 143 15.99 0.74 0.82
CA VAL A 143 14.73 0.93 0.11
C VAL A 143 14.91 1.95 -1.00
N VAL A 144 14.52 1.58 -2.22
CA VAL A 144 14.65 2.43 -3.41
C VAL A 144 13.29 2.74 -4.03
N GLN A 145 13.08 3.98 -4.45
CA GLN A 145 11.87 4.40 -5.15
C GLN A 145 11.94 3.99 -6.63
N LEU A 146 10.99 3.21 -7.11
CA LEU A 146 10.99 2.63 -8.47
C LEU A 146 10.41 3.54 -9.56
N VAL A 147 9.66 4.58 -9.17
CA VAL A 147 8.90 5.47 -10.06
C VAL A 147 9.11 6.92 -9.64
N GLY A 148 9.12 7.86 -10.58
CA GLY A 148 9.16 9.28 -10.25
C GLY A 148 7.96 9.73 -9.40
N ALA A 149 8.04 10.95 -8.89
CA ALA A 149 6.99 11.54 -8.06
C ALA A 149 5.79 12.02 -8.92
N ILE A 150 4.58 11.71 -8.47
CA ILE A 150 3.34 12.24 -9.04
C ILE A 150 3.00 13.60 -8.41
N ALA A 151 2.22 14.43 -9.11
CA ALA A 151 1.81 15.76 -8.67
C ALA A 151 0.79 15.78 -7.50
N SER A 152 0.52 14.64 -6.88
CA SER A 152 -0.43 14.54 -5.76
C SER A 152 0.03 15.36 -4.55
N ARG A 153 -0.92 16.09 -3.94
CA ARG A 153 -0.72 16.83 -2.69
C ARG A 153 -0.93 15.98 -1.44
N ASP A 154 -1.41 14.75 -1.60
CA ASP A 154 -1.58 13.83 -0.48
C ASP A 154 -0.27 13.08 -0.23
N TYR A 155 0.42 13.48 0.84
CA TYR A 155 1.70 12.90 1.21
C TYR A 155 1.58 11.45 1.73
N THR A 156 0.39 11.00 2.15
CA THR A 156 0.20 9.71 2.83
C THR A 156 0.50 8.51 1.92
N TYR A 157 0.51 8.71 0.60
CA TYR A 157 0.90 7.71 -0.38
C TYR A 157 2.00 8.18 -1.33
N SER A 158 2.70 9.26 -1.00
CA SER A 158 3.84 9.76 -1.78
C SER A 158 5.00 8.77 -1.78
N GLY A 159 5.62 8.56 -2.94
CA GLY A 159 6.73 7.62 -3.11
C GLY A 159 7.90 7.92 -2.17
N MET A 160 8.22 9.20 -1.96
CA MET A 160 9.30 9.61 -1.06
C MET A 160 9.00 9.23 0.40
N GLU A 161 7.79 9.51 0.89
CA GLU A 161 7.42 9.19 2.28
C GLU A 161 7.35 7.69 2.51
N LEU A 162 6.81 6.93 1.56
CA LEU A 162 6.75 5.48 1.63
C LEU A 162 8.16 4.86 1.63
N THR A 163 9.06 5.37 0.78
CA THR A 163 10.48 4.95 0.75
C THR A 163 11.16 5.21 2.08
N ARG A 164 11.02 6.42 2.62
CA ARG A 164 11.60 6.82 3.91
C ARG A 164 11.09 5.96 5.06
N SER A 165 9.78 5.79 5.16
CA SER A 165 9.12 5.05 6.25
C SER A 165 9.48 3.56 6.20
N ALA A 166 9.49 2.96 5.01
CA ALA A 166 9.92 1.57 4.84
C ALA A 166 11.40 1.38 5.22
N ALA A 167 12.30 2.27 4.78
CA ALA A 167 13.73 2.19 5.14
C ALA A 167 13.93 2.25 6.65
N LEU A 168 13.25 3.18 7.33
CA LEU A 168 13.32 3.32 8.78
C LEU A 168 12.79 2.07 9.52
N ALA A 169 11.72 1.45 9.00
CA ALA A 169 11.15 0.24 9.57
C ALA A 169 12.09 -0.98 9.45
N LEU A 170 12.83 -1.03 8.35
CA LEU A 170 13.73 -2.14 8.01
C LEU A 170 15.19 -1.92 8.41
N GLY A 171 15.51 -0.74 8.95
CA GLY A 171 16.85 -0.40 9.44
C GLY A 171 17.89 -0.08 8.36
N GLY A 172 17.45 0.17 7.12
CA GLY A 172 18.33 0.57 6.01
C GLY A 172 18.17 2.03 5.60
N HIS A 173 18.67 2.36 4.40
CA HIS A 173 18.71 3.72 3.87
C HIS A 173 17.69 3.92 2.73
N PRO A 174 17.07 5.11 2.64
CA PRO A 174 16.20 5.45 1.53
C PRO A 174 16.99 6.00 0.34
N TYR A 175 16.66 5.51 -0.86
CA TYR A 175 17.15 5.99 -2.15
C TYR A 175 15.99 6.58 -2.94
N TYR A 176 15.95 7.91 -3.03
CA TYR A 176 14.86 8.64 -3.67
C TYR A 176 15.10 8.85 -5.15
N LEU A 177 14.08 8.60 -5.96
CA LEU A 177 14.06 9.01 -7.35
C LEU A 177 13.60 10.48 -7.42
N ASN A 178 14.57 11.40 -7.36
CA ASN A 178 14.36 12.85 -7.36
C ASN A 178 13.98 13.38 -8.76
N SER A 179 12.86 12.93 -9.29
CA SER A 179 12.35 13.27 -10.61
C SER A 179 10.82 13.27 -10.63
N PRO A 180 10.17 14.13 -11.45
CA PRO A 180 8.78 13.92 -11.83
C PRO A 180 8.57 12.54 -12.44
N PHE A 181 7.37 11.98 -12.25
CA PHE A 181 6.95 10.72 -12.85
C PHE A 181 6.78 10.85 -14.36
N TYR A 182 6.12 11.92 -14.82
CA TYR A 182 5.76 12.14 -16.22
C TYR A 182 6.30 13.48 -16.71
N LEU A 183 6.81 13.51 -17.94
CA LEU A 183 7.42 14.69 -18.57
C LEU A 183 6.77 15.01 -19.91
N GLU A 184 7.08 16.17 -20.45
CA GLU A 184 6.53 16.68 -21.70
C GLU A 184 7.01 15.87 -22.91
N ASN A 185 8.23 15.34 -22.88
CA ASN A 185 8.81 14.57 -23.99
C ASN A 185 9.90 13.58 -23.54
N ALA A 186 10.25 12.66 -24.44
CA ALA A 186 11.24 11.61 -24.20
C ALA A 186 12.67 12.14 -24.01
N GLU A 187 13.04 13.22 -24.70
CA GLU A 187 14.38 13.83 -24.58
C GLU A 187 14.66 14.31 -23.15
N MET A 188 13.64 14.85 -22.47
CA MET A 188 13.75 15.24 -21.05
C MET A 188 13.99 14.03 -20.14
N VAL A 189 13.33 12.90 -20.41
CA VAL A 189 13.58 11.64 -19.67
C VAL A 189 15.02 11.19 -19.88
N GLU A 190 15.48 11.14 -21.13
CA GLU A 190 16.85 10.74 -21.46
C GLU A 190 17.90 11.63 -20.78
N ASN A 191 17.67 12.94 -20.71
CA ASN A 191 18.57 13.88 -20.05
C ASN A 191 18.54 13.74 -18.52
N LEU A 192 17.38 13.48 -17.92
CA LEU A 192 17.29 13.20 -16.49
C LEU A 192 17.97 11.89 -16.11
N LEU A 193 17.88 10.85 -16.93
CA LEU A 193 18.57 9.58 -16.69
C LEU A 193 20.11 9.72 -16.68
N LYS A 194 20.66 10.76 -17.34
CA LYS A 194 22.10 11.09 -17.30
C LYS A 194 22.49 11.86 -16.05
N ASN A 195 21.54 12.42 -15.29
CA ASN A 195 21.84 13.09 -14.03
C ASN A 195 22.39 12.06 -13.03
N LYS A 196 23.50 12.40 -12.35
CA LYS A 196 24.19 11.50 -11.43
C LYS A 196 23.27 10.92 -10.35
N SER A 197 22.43 11.75 -9.71
CA SER A 197 21.54 11.29 -8.62
C SER A 197 20.44 10.36 -9.12
N VAL A 198 19.90 10.64 -10.31
CA VAL A 198 18.90 9.77 -10.96
C VAL A 198 19.55 8.44 -11.36
N ALA A 199 20.70 8.50 -12.04
CA ALA A 199 21.45 7.31 -12.47
C ALA A 199 21.83 6.39 -11.30
N GLU A 200 22.29 6.95 -10.18
CA GLU A 200 22.59 6.19 -8.95
C GLU A 200 21.36 5.45 -8.41
N THR A 201 20.18 6.08 -8.48
CA THR A 201 18.92 5.45 -8.07
C THR A 201 18.58 4.27 -8.98
N PHE A 202 18.71 4.43 -10.31
CA PHE A 202 18.52 3.33 -11.27
C PHE A 202 19.53 2.19 -11.07
N GLN A 203 20.77 2.49 -10.69
CA GLN A 203 21.75 1.46 -10.33
C GLN A 203 21.36 0.70 -9.06
N MET A 204 20.71 1.36 -8.09
CA MET A 204 20.15 0.68 -6.92
C MET A 204 18.95 -0.21 -7.28
N MET A 205 18.15 0.17 -8.29
CA MET A 205 17.05 -0.68 -8.78
C MET A 205 17.55 -2.04 -9.32
N GLU A 206 18.74 -2.10 -9.93
CA GLU A 206 19.34 -3.37 -10.39
C GLU A 206 19.66 -4.34 -9.25
N LYS A 207 19.79 -3.84 -8.01
CA LYS A 207 20.05 -4.65 -6.81
C LYS A 207 18.77 -5.10 -6.11
N CYS A 208 17.59 -4.64 -6.58
CA CYS A 208 16.31 -4.99 -5.97
C CYS A 208 16.13 -6.51 -5.92
N ARG A 209 15.94 -7.01 -4.70
CA ARG A 209 15.46 -8.37 -4.47
C ARG A 209 13.94 -8.43 -4.47
N TYR A 210 13.31 -7.36 -4.02
CA TYR A 210 11.86 -7.25 -3.89
C TYR A 210 11.37 -5.98 -4.60
N ALA A 211 10.18 -6.02 -5.18
CA ALA A 211 9.43 -4.87 -5.65
C ALA A 211 8.01 -4.95 -5.07
N ILE A 212 7.64 -3.93 -4.31
CA ILE A 212 6.31 -3.77 -3.73
C ILE A 212 5.55 -2.79 -4.59
N VAL A 213 4.60 -3.29 -5.37
CA VAL A 213 3.94 -2.53 -6.43
C VAL A 213 2.42 -2.60 -6.31
N GLY A 214 1.75 -1.53 -6.73
CA GLY A 214 0.31 -1.56 -6.99
C GLY A 214 0.00 -2.04 -8.41
N VAL A 215 -1.22 -2.52 -8.63
CA VAL A 215 -1.76 -2.72 -9.99
C VAL A 215 -2.72 -1.56 -10.31
N GLY A 216 -2.30 -0.71 -11.24
CA GLY A 216 -3.02 0.46 -11.71
C GLY A 216 -4.19 0.08 -12.62
N SER A 217 -5.29 0.83 -12.53
CA SER A 217 -6.42 0.73 -13.47
C SER A 217 -6.46 2.02 -14.27
N LEU A 218 -6.90 1.95 -15.52
CA LEU A 218 -7.12 3.11 -16.39
C LEU A 218 -8.59 3.57 -16.41
N ALA A 219 -9.43 3.05 -15.51
CA ALA A 219 -10.71 3.67 -15.20
C ALA A 219 -10.47 5.07 -14.61
N PRO A 220 -11.09 6.15 -15.13
CA PRO A 220 -10.81 7.53 -14.71
C PRO A 220 -10.91 7.75 -13.19
N GLU A 221 -11.86 7.08 -12.54
CA GLU A 221 -12.09 7.14 -11.09
C GLU A 221 -11.04 6.38 -10.25
N LEU A 222 -10.15 5.60 -10.88
CA LEU A 222 -9.10 4.79 -10.23
C LEU A 222 -7.68 5.11 -10.70
N ALA A 223 -7.51 5.84 -11.80
CA ALA A 223 -6.22 6.12 -12.42
C ALA A 223 -5.47 7.21 -11.65
N SER A 224 -4.62 6.82 -10.70
CA SER A 224 -3.98 7.75 -9.76
C SER A 224 -3.20 8.88 -10.42
N PHE A 225 -2.44 8.61 -11.49
CA PHE A 225 -1.65 9.61 -12.20
C PHE A 225 -2.52 10.61 -13.01
N TYR A 226 -3.73 10.20 -13.42
CA TYR A 226 -4.73 11.13 -13.94
C TYR A 226 -5.36 11.96 -12.80
N LEU A 227 -5.74 11.32 -11.70
CA LEU A 227 -6.35 11.98 -10.54
C LEU A 227 -5.41 12.98 -9.84
N SER A 228 -4.09 12.80 -9.94
CA SER A 228 -3.09 13.76 -9.47
C SER A 228 -2.81 14.90 -10.45
N GLY A 229 -3.34 14.82 -11.67
CA GLY A 229 -3.18 15.85 -12.71
C GLY A 229 -1.86 15.76 -13.50
N ASP A 230 -1.17 14.62 -13.45
CA ASP A 230 0.07 14.42 -14.23
C ASP A 230 -0.22 14.26 -15.74
N ILE A 231 -1.45 13.87 -16.10
CA ILE A 231 -1.92 13.77 -17.49
C ILE A 231 -3.32 14.36 -17.66
N SER A 232 -3.65 14.77 -18.89
CA SER A 232 -5.00 15.22 -19.23
C SER A 232 -5.99 14.08 -19.45
N SER A 233 -7.29 14.40 -19.54
CA SER A 233 -8.33 13.44 -19.94
C SER A 233 -8.11 12.89 -21.34
N GLU A 234 -7.63 13.74 -22.25
CA GLU A 234 -7.33 13.36 -23.64
C GLU A 234 -6.15 12.39 -23.69
N GLU A 235 -5.09 12.64 -22.92
CA GLU A 235 -3.95 11.72 -22.81
C GLU A 235 -4.37 10.37 -22.21
N LEU A 236 -5.23 10.36 -21.18
CA LEU A 236 -5.76 9.13 -20.61
C LEU A 236 -6.53 8.31 -21.66
N GLU A 237 -7.35 8.98 -22.46
CA GLU A 237 -8.13 8.32 -23.50
C GLU A 237 -7.25 7.80 -24.64
N ILE A 238 -6.21 8.53 -25.05
CA ILE A 238 -5.22 8.04 -26.02
C ILE A 238 -4.54 6.77 -25.50
N ILE A 239 -4.18 6.70 -24.21
CA ILE A 239 -3.61 5.50 -23.61
C ILE A 239 -4.61 4.33 -23.68
N ARG A 240 -5.88 4.56 -23.30
CA ARG A 240 -6.96 3.56 -23.33
C ARG A 240 -7.23 3.03 -24.74
N GLN A 241 -7.18 3.90 -25.75
CA GLN A 241 -7.36 3.52 -27.17
C GLN A 241 -6.29 2.56 -27.69
N THR A 242 -5.14 2.46 -27.03
CA THR A 242 -4.13 1.43 -27.35
C THR A 242 -4.51 0.02 -26.88
N GLY A 243 -5.65 -0.13 -26.19
CA GLY A 243 -6.07 -1.38 -25.54
C GLY A 243 -5.51 -1.54 -24.14
N ALA A 244 -4.88 -0.50 -23.58
CA ALA A 244 -4.35 -0.54 -22.23
C ALA A 244 -5.50 -0.68 -21.22
N ILE A 245 -5.39 -1.65 -20.32
CA ILE A 245 -6.37 -1.90 -19.26
C ILE A 245 -5.81 -1.59 -17.86
N GLY A 246 -4.48 -1.57 -17.73
CA GLY A 246 -3.81 -1.32 -16.45
C GLY A 246 -2.33 -1.04 -16.61
N SER A 247 -1.68 -0.83 -15.47
CA SER A 247 -0.23 -0.61 -15.41
C SER A 247 0.40 -1.11 -14.12
N VAL A 248 1.70 -1.44 -14.19
CA VAL A 248 2.57 -1.71 -13.03
C VAL A 248 3.79 -0.82 -13.19
N CYS A 249 4.11 0.00 -12.19
CA CYS A 249 5.17 1.01 -12.27
C CYS A 249 5.04 1.97 -13.48
N GLY A 250 3.83 2.28 -13.94
CA GLY A 250 3.63 3.08 -15.15
C GLY A 250 3.87 2.35 -16.48
N LEU A 251 4.25 1.07 -16.43
CA LEU A 251 4.35 0.22 -17.61
C LEU A 251 2.95 -0.31 -17.96
N HIS A 252 2.38 0.20 -19.04
CA HIS A 252 1.01 -0.09 -19.46
C HIS A 252 0.93 -1.40 -20.23
N PHE A 253 -0.16 -2.15 -20.03
CA PHE A 253 -0.41 -3.42 -20.69
C PHE A 253 -1.88 -3.63 -21.06
N ASP A 254 -2.11 -4.46 -22.07
CA ASP A 254 -3.43 -4.93 -22.47
C ASP A 254 -3.88 -6.17 -21.64
N ILE A 255 -5.09 -6.68 -21.91
CA ILE A 255 -5.66 -7.83 -21.19
C ILE A 255 -4.91 -9.15 -21.43
N GLN A 256 -4.07 -9.21 -22.47
CA GLN A 256 -3.19 -10.34 -22.76
C GLN A 256 -1.82 -10.17 -22.09
N GLY A 257 -1.61 -9.05 -21.38
CA GLY A 257 -0.36 -8.72 -20.70
C GLY A 257 0.74 -8.20 -21.64
N LYS A 258 0.41 -7.87 -22.89
CA LYS A 258 1.37 -7.26 -23.81
C LYS A 258 1.51 -5.78 -23.49
N GLN A 259 2.74 -5.27 -23.51
CA GLN A 259 2.98 -3.84 -23.35
C GLN A 259 2.41 -3.02 -24.50
N VAL A 260 1.69 -1.97 -24.12
CA VAL A 260 1.05 -1.00 -25.02
C VAL A 260 1.34 0.42 -24.53
N ALA A 261 0.86 1.45 -25.23
CA ALA A 261 1.13 2.85 -24.91
C ALA A 261 2.61 3.20 -24.67
N LYS A 262 3.52 2.66 -25.50
CA LYS A 262 4.98 2.88 -25.35
C LYS A 262 5.38 4.35 -25.37
N PHE A 263 4.70 5.19 -26.17
CA PHE A 263 4.89 6.64 -26.20
C PHE A 263 4.72 7.30 -24.82
N CYS A 264 3.86 6.74 -23.96
CA CYS A 264 3.66 7.21 -22.59
C CYS A 264 4.83 6.76 -21.69
N SER A 265 5.33 5.53 -21.90
CA SER A 265 6.49 5.00 -21.16
C SER A 265 7.77 5.77 -21.49
N GLU A 266 7.95 6.23 -22.73
CA GLU A 266 9.08 7.07 -23.15
C GLU A 266 9.10 8.45 -22.46
N ARG A 267 7.95 8.93 -22.00
CA ARG A 267 7.78 10.18 -21.24
C ARG A 267 7.75 9.96 -19.72
N THR A 268 7.95 8.73 -19.26
CA THR A 268 7.85 8.36 -17.85
C THR A 268 9.23 8.06 -17.26
N VAL A 269 9.54 8.65 -16.12
CA VAL A 269 10.73 8.30 -15.33
C VAL A 269 10.39 7.16 -14.38
N THR A 270 10.63 5.93 -14.83
CA THR A 270 10.29 4.69 -14.11
C THR A 270 11.30 3.58 -14.37
N ILE A 271 11.32 2.58 -13.50
CA ILE A 271 12.01 1.32 -13.72
C ILE A 271 11.61 0.72 -15.09
N GLN A 272 12.60 0.27 -15.85
CA GLN A 272 12.36 -0.37 -17.14
C GLN A 272 11.83 -1.79 -16.96
N LYS A 273 11.11 -2.32 -17.95
CA LYS A 273 10.52 -3.67 -17.86
C LYS A 273 11.56 -4.75 -17.64
N GLU A 274 12.68 -4.65 -18.34
CA GLU A 274 13.77 -5.63 -18.26
C GLU A 274 14.40 -5.63 -16.86
N GLN A 275 14.48 -4.46 -16.21
CA GLN A 275 14.94 -4.35 -14.83
C GLN A 275 13.92 -4.93 -13.87
N LEU A 276 12.63 -4.59 -14.04
CA LEU A 276 11.54 -5.13 -13.24
C LEU A 276 11.55 -6.67 -13.30
N ASP A 277 11.63 -7.26 -14.49
CA ASP A 277 11.58 -8.71 -14.71
C ASP A 277 12.72 -9.48 -14.03
N ARG A 278 13.87 -8.83 -13.82
CA ARG A 278 15.01 -9.41 -13.09
C ARG A 278 14.80 -9.46 -11.58
N ILE A 279 13.89 -8.64 -11.04
CA ILE A 279 13.61 -8.62 -9.60
C ILE A 279 12.94 -9.95 -9.21
N PRO A 280 13.53 -10.76 -8.32
CA PRO A 280 12.99 -12.07 -7.98
C PRO A 280 11.59 -12.02 -7.40
N ILE A 281 11.32 -11.13 -6.44
CA ILE A 281 10.02 -11.04 -5.78
C ILE A 281 9.35 -9.73 -6.18
N ARG A 282 8.49 -9.82 -7.20
CA ARG A 282 7.58 -8.75 -7.64
C ARG A 282 6.21 -8.96 -7.02
N MET A 283 5.97 -8.34 -5.86
CA MET A 283 4.72 -8.46 -5.11
C MET A 283 3.76 -7.34 -5.50
N GLY A 284 2.76 -7.72 -6.29
CA GLY A 284 1.65 -6.85 -6.66
C GLY A 284 0.55 -6.86 -5.60
N MET A 285 0.04 -5.68 -5.26
CA MET A 285 -1.08 -5.53 -4.34
C MET A 285 -2.21 -4.75 -5.02
N ALA A 286 -3.39 -5.37 -5.09
CA ALA A 286 -4.57 -4.72 -5.66
C ALA A 286 -5.85 -5.38 -5.15
N CYS A 287 -6.89 -4.58 -4.93
CA CYS A 287 -8.16 -5.03 -4.40
C CYS A 287 -9.31 -4.16 -4.93
N GLY A 288 -10.52 -4.71 -4.90
CA GLY A 288 -11.73 -4.15 -5.48
C GLY A 288 -11.94 -4.51 -6.96
N LEU A 289 -13.21 -4.63 -7.36
CA LEU A 289 -13.62 -5.13 -8.67
C LEU A 289 -13.01 -4.36 -9.86
N GLY A 290 -12.81 -3.03 -9.72
CA GLY A 290 -12.15 -2.22 -10.76
C GLY A 290 -10.67 -2.53 -10.99
N LYS A 291 -10.11 -3.51 -10.26
CA LYS A 291 -8.76 -4.03 -10.43
C LYS A 291 -8.71 -5.42 -11.09
N ALA A 292 -9.85 -6.08 -11.33
CA ALA A 292 -9.85 -7.45 -11.84
C ALA A 292 -9.19 -7.58 -13.23
N GLU A 293 -9.60 -6.77 -14.21
CA GLU A 293 -8.97 -6.75 -15.54
C GLU A 293 -7.47 -6.40 -15.46
N PRO A 294 -7.04 -5.32 -14.76
CA PRO A 294 -5.62 -5.03 -14.53
C PRO A 294 -4.83 -6.18 -13.92
N ILE A 295 -5.39 -6.88 -12.93
CA ILE A 295 -4.72 -8.03 -12.30
C ILE A 295 -4.55 -9.15 -13.32
N LEU A 296 -5.58 -9.45 -14.12
CA LEU A 296 -5.50 -10.48 -15.14
C LEU A 296 -4.41 -10.17 -16.19
N GLY A 297 -4.37 -8.94 -16.70
CA GLY A 297 -3.33 -8.50 -17.63
C GLY A 297 -1.92 -8.55 -17.01
N ALA A 298 -1.77 -8.14 -15.76
CA ALA A 298 -0.49 -8.17 -15.04
C ALA A 298 0.03 -9.61 -14.85
N LEU A 299 -0.87 -10.55 -14.53
CA LEU A 299 -0.55 -11.97 -14.37
C LEU A 299 -0.14 -12.60 -15.70
N ARG A 300 -0.92 -12.38 -16.77
CA ARG A 300 -0.61 -12.87 -18.13
C ARG A 300 0.70 -12.29 -18.66
N GLY A 301 0.97 -11.02 -18.38
CA GLY A 301 2.19 -10.32 -18.78
C GLY A 301 3.40 -10.57 -17.88
N LYS A 302 3.27 -11.43 -16.86
CA LYS A 302 4.32 -11.80 -15.89
C LYS A 302 4.96 -10.60 -15.18
N PHE A 303 4.22 -9.50 -15.06
CA PHE A 303 4.65 -8.30 -14.32
C PHE A 303 4.83 -8.60 -12.83
N LEU A 304 4.14 -9.62 -12.33
CA LEU A 304 4.14 -10.03 -10.93
C LEU A 304 4.61 -11.48 -10.80
N THR A 305 5.33 -11.78 -9.73
CA THR A 305 5.61 -13.15 -9.27
C THR A 305 4.75 -13.49 -8.06
N HIS A 306 4.39 -12.47 -7.27
CA HIS A 306 3.58 -12.60 -6.07
C HIS A 306 2.37 -11.66 -6.18
N LEU A 307 1.21 -12.10 -5.71
CA LEU A 307 -0.02 -11.29 -5.71
C LEU A 307 -0.68 -11.32 -4.34
N VAL A 308 -1.09 -10.14 -3.85
CA VAL A 308 -1.96 -10.01 -2.67
C VAL A 308 -3.23 -9.28 -3.07
N THR A 309 -4.37 -9.94 -2.91
CA THR A 309 -5.69 -9.42 -3.30
C THR A 309 -6.78 -9.91 -2.35
N ASP A 310 -8.04 -9.59 -2.65
CA ASP A 310 -9.21 -10.03 -1.90
C ASP A 310 -10.00 -11.11 -2.66
N SER A 311 -10.80 -11.88 -1.93
CA SER A 311 -11.56 -13.01 -2.48
C SER A 311 -12.59 -12.62 -3.54
N ILE A 312 -13.19 -11.42 -3.46
CA ILE A 312 -14.19 -10.97 -4.45
C ILE A 312 -13.49 -10.62 -5.77
N THR A 313 -12.41 -9.85 -5.70
CA THR A 313 -11.58 -9.47 -6.86
C THR A 313 -10.95 -10.70 -7.50
N ALA A 314 -10.39 -11.61 -6.69
CA ALA A 314 -9.81 -12.85 -7.18
C ALA A 314 -10.84 -13.72 -7.95
N SER A 315 -12.05 -13.85 -7.40
CA SER A 315 -13.13 -14.58 -8.08
C SER A 315 -13.50 -13.93 -9.42
N GLN A 316 -13.48 -12.60 -9.50
CA GLN A 316 -13.75 -11.89 -10.76
C GLN A 316 -12.64 -12.08 -11.79
N VAL A 317 -11.37 -12.12 -11.36
CA VAL A 317 -10.23 -12.41 -12.25
C VAL A 317 -10.38 -13.79 -12.89
N LEU A 318 -10.75 -14.82 -12.13
CA LEU A 318 -10.96 -16.17 -12.67
C LEU A 318 -12.11 -16.21 -13.68
N LYS A 319 -13.23 -15.55 -13.39
CA LYS A 319 -14.36 -15.44 -14.34
C LYS A 319 -13.97 -14.76 -15.66
N LEU A 320 -13.10 -13.75 -15.60
CA LEU A 320 -12.59 -13.07 -16.79
C LEU A 320 -11.59 -13.92 -17.57
N ASP A 321 -10.87 -14.82 -16.90
CA ASP A 321 -9.92 -15.73 -17.53
C ASP A 321 -10.60 -16.91 -18.23
N ASP A 322 -11.79 -17.30 -17.76
CA ASP A 322 -12.63 -18.34 -18.36
C ASP A 322 -13.44 -17.85 -19.58
N ALA A 323 -13.53 -16.54 -19.80
CA ALA A 323 -14.30 -15.89 -20.87
C ALA A 323 -13.49 -15.74 -22.18
#